data_AF-A0A654EEP1-F1
#
_entry.id   AF-A0A654EEP1-F1
#
_cell.length_a   1.000
_cell.length_b   1.000
_cell.length_c   1.000
_cell.angle_alpha   90.00
_cell.angle_beta   90.00
_cell.angle_gamma   90.00
#
_symmetry.space_group_name_H-M   'P 1'
#
loop_
_entity.id
_entity.type
_entity.pdbx_description
1 polymer ?
#
loop_
_entity_poly.entity_id
_entity_poly.type
_entity_poly.pdbx_seq_one_letter_code
_entity_poly.pdbx_strand_id
1 'polypeptide(L)'
;MPNMVNLPQELHVEIFKRFGKYGFRYLGPAIVASKQTMEAVFSPEVLKDVDLSEFIGDPGMANAGSIYRPFFTTCVENSNVMGNHVEALRILCQDGPSEAAFAMLQQSHPNSIFAIFVTGIFRICAGDFEGGMETLTHIWDVVDAWEEAVYIADMVVQQIVRLGPLQQGLYTHSYNYPIEEVPHCTYIHCGADNVCTECFAFWYSLIVKSIC
;
A
#
# COMPACT_ATOMS: atom_id res chain seq x y z
N MET A 1 -46.29 -18.07 -11.05
CA MET A 1 -44.91 -17.79 -10.62
C MET A 1 -44.95 -16.43 -9.93
N PRO A 2 -44.43 -16.24 -8.72
CA PRO A 2 -44.40 -14.92 -8.12
C PRO A 2 -43.51 -14.03 -8.98
N ASN A 3 -44.01 -12.85 -9.39
CA ASN A 3 -43.19 -11.82 -9.99
C ASN A 3 -42.14 -11.41 -8.95
N MET A 4 -40.92 -11.91 -9.08
CA MET A 4 -39.78 -11.37 -8.37
C MET A 4 -39.67 -9.91 -8.80
N VAL A 5 -39.98 -8.98 -7.88
CA VAL A 5 -39.75 -7.55 -8.11
C VAL A 5 -38.27 -7.39 -8.36
N ASN A 6 -37.89 -7.16 -9.62
CA ASN A 6 -36.50 -6.94 -9.95
C ASN A 6 -36.14 -5.53 -9.51
N LEU A 7 -35.17 -5.40 -8.60
CA LEU A 7 -34.75 -4.10 -8.11
C LEU A 7 -34.09 -3.33 -9.26
N PRO A 8 -34.32 -2.01 -9.37
CA PRO A 8 -33.57 -1.16 -10.28
C PRO A 8 -32.06 -1.27 -10.05
N GLN A 9 -31.28 -1.12 -11.12
CA GLN A 9 -29.81 -1.21 -11.07
C GLN A 9 -29.18 -0.27 -10.03
N GLU A 10 -29.69 0.95 -9.94
CA GLU A 10 -29.23 1.97 -8.98
C GLU A 10 -29.37 1.50 -7.53
N LEU A 11 -30.44 0.76 -7.21
CA LEU A 11 -30.62 0.21 -5.85
C LEU A 11 -29.62 -0.91 -5.58
N HIS A 12 -29.30 -1.74 -6.58
CA HIS A 12 -28.25 -2.74 -6.42
C HIS A 12 -26.89 -2.10 -6.14
N VAL A 13 -26.52 -1.06 -6.89
CA VAL A 13 -25.28 -0.31 -6.68
C VAL A 13 -25.24 0.27 -5.26
N GLU A 14 -26.30 0.93 -4.81
CA GLU A 14 -26.35 1.51 -3.46
C GLU A 14 -26.26 0.44 -2.36
N ILE A 15 -26.91 -0.71 -2.54
CA ILE A 15 -26.79 -1.85 -1.62
C ILE A 15 -25.34 -2.33 -1.57
N PHE A 16 -24.73 -2.65 -2.71
CA PHE A 16 -23.38 -3.21 -2.74
C PHE A 16 -22.32 -2.20 -2.32
N LYS A 17 -22.55 -0.91 -2.56
CA LYS A 17 -21.70 0.15 -2.04
C LYS A 17 -21.65 0.14 -0.52
N ARG A 18 -22.80 -0.07 0.14
CA ARG A 18 -22.88 -0.16 1.61
C ARG A 18 -22.26 -1.45 2.13
N PHE A 19 -22.54 -2.58 1.48
CA PHE A 19 -21.97 -3.87 1.87
C PHE A 19 -20.46 -3.91 1.68
N GLY A 20 -19.96 -3.34 0.58
CA GLY A 20 -18.54 -3.29 0.25
C GLY A 20 -17.70 -2.56 1.30
N LYS A 21 -18.29 -1.61 2.04
CA LYS A 21 -17.61 -0.93 3.15
C LYS A 21 -17.29 -1.83 4.35
N TYR A 22 -17.93 -2.99 4.46
CA TYR A 22 -17.60 -3.97 5.50
C TYR A 22 -16.51 -4.95 5.05
N GLY A 23 -16.11 -4.91 3.78
CA GLY A 23 -15.09 -5.78 3.20
C GLY A 23 -15.50 -6.34 1.84
N PHE A 24 -14.53 -6.44 0.94
CA PHE A 24 -14.79 -6.90 -0.43
C PHE A 24 -15.36 -8.31 -0.53
N ARG A 25 -15.09 -9.21 0.43
CA ARG A 25 -15.59 -10.60 0.41
C ARG A 25 -17.11 -10.69 0.43
N TYR A 26 -17.78 -9.71 1.05
CA TYR A 26 -19.25 -9.66 1.09
C TYR A 26 -19.87 -9.47 -0.30
N LEU A 27 -19.10 -9.04 -1.29
CA LEU A 27 -19.55 -8.87 -2.67
C LEU A 27 -19.44 -10.16 -3.50
N GLY A 28 -18.67 -11.15 -3.04
CA GLY A 28 -18.44 -12.42 -3.75
C GLY A 28 -19.74 -13.14 -4.16
N PRO A 29 -20.70 -13.36 -3.25
CA PRO A 29 -21.98 -13.97 -3.60
C PRO A 29 -22.77 -13.19 -4.65
N ALA A 30 -22.70 -11.85 -4.62
CA ALA A 30 -23.38 -11.00 -5.59
C ALA A 30 -22.74 -11.09 -6.99
N ILE A 31 -21.41 -11.21 -7.07
CA ILE A 31 -20.69 -11.38 -8.35
C ILE A 31 -21.17 -12.64 -9.10
N VAL A 32 -21.45 -13.73 -8.39
CA VAL A 32 -21.85 -15.01 -9.00
C VAL A 32 -23.36 -15.19 -9.15
N ALA A 33 -24.18 -14.33 -8.54
CA ALA A 33 -25.63 -14.52 -8.48
C ALA A 33 -26.33 -14.24 -9.82
N SER A 34 -26.00 -13.13 -10.48
CA SER A 34 -26.57 -12.76 -11.78
C SER A 34 -25.71 -11.73 -12.50
N LYS A 35 -25.90 -11.61 -13.83
CA LYS A 35 -25.24 -10.55 -14.62
C LYS A 35 -25.53 -9.15 -14.07
N GLN A 36 -26.76 -8.89 -13.67
CA GLN A 36 -27.20 -7.59 -13.14
C GLN A 36 -26.48 -7.23 -11.83
N THR A 37 -26.37 -8.19 -10.92
CA THR A 37 -25.71 -7.98 -9.62
C THR A 37 -24.19 -7.89 -9.76
N MET A 38 -23.60 -8.67 -10.67
CA MET A 38 -22.21 -8.52 -11.08
C MET A 38 -21.93 -7.12 -11.63
N GLU A 39 -22.73 -6.64 -12.59
CA GLU A 39 -22.60 -5.29 -13.15
C GLU A 39 -22.72 -4.20 -12.08
N ALA A 40 -23.56 -4.40 -11.06
CA ALA A 40 -23.69 -3.45 -9.95
C ALA A 40 -22.45 -3.46 -9.05
N VAL A 41 -21.88 -4.63 -8.74
CA VAL A 41 -20.64 -4.74 -7.95
C VAL A 41 -19.46 -4.09 -8.68
N PHE A 42 -19.37 -4.27 -10.00
CA PHE A 42 -18.30 -3.69 -10.82
C PHE A 42 -18.58 -2.24 -11.27
N SER A 43 -19.55 -1.56 -10.65
CA SER A 43 -19.76 -0.14 -10.88
C SER A 43 -18.63 0.70 -10.25
N PRO A 44 -18.23 1.82 -10.86
CA PRO A 44 -17.20 2.71 -10.29
C PRO A 44 -17.50 3.15 -8.86
N GLU A 45 -18.76 3.38 -8.54
CA GLU A 45 -19.23 3.85 -7.23
C GLU A 45 -19.02 2.83 -6.11
N VAL A 46 -19.05 1.53 -6.44
CA VAL A 46 -18.74 0.44 -5.51
C VAL A 46 -17.25 0.22 -5.45
N LEU A 47 -16.58 0.09 -6.60
CA LEU A 47 -15.16 -0.26 -6.69
C LEU A 47 -14.24 0.80 -6.08
N LYS A 48 -14.60 2.08 -6.20
CA LYS A 48 -13.82 3.19 -5.62
C LYS A 48 -13.81 3.16 -4.08
N ASP A 49 -14.91 2.75 -3.46
CA ASP A 49 -15.14 2.89 -2.01
C ASP A 49 -15.21 1.54 -1.26
N VAL A 50 -15.02 0.41 -1.95
CA VAL A 50 -14.99 -0.92 -1.31
C VAL A 50 -13.82 -1.00 -0.34
N ASP A 51 -14.07 -1.59 0.83
CA ASP A 51 -13.04 -1.82 1.83
C ASP A 51 -12.12 -2.96 1.40
N LEU A 52 -10.83 -2.63 1.25
CA LEU A 52 -9.75 -3.54 0.90
C LEU A 52 -8.77 -3.72 2.07
N SER A 53 -9.19 -3.44 3.30
CA SER A 53 -8.37 -3.62 4.52
C SER A 53 -7.70 -5.00 4.62
N GLU A 54 -8.36 -6.06 4.13
CA GLU A 54 -7.76 -7.39 4.05
C GLU A 54 -6.51 -7.46 3.18
N PHE A 55 -6.41 -6.67 2.11
CA PHE A 55 -5.21 -6.57 1.28
C PHE A 55 -4.08 -5.80 1.98
N ILE A 56 -4.40 -4.93 2.94
CA ILE A 56 -3.39 -4.29 3.80
C ILE A 56 -2.82 -5.31 4.78
N GLY A 57 -3.67 -6.19 5.32
CA GLY A 57 -3.27 -7.28 6.22
C GLY A 57 -2.56 -8.43 5.52
N ASP A 58 -3.00 -8.82 4.33
CA ASP A 58 -2.40 -9.87 3.50
C ASP A 58 -2.20 -9.38 2.06
N PRO A 59 -1.15 -8.58 1.82
CA PRO A 59 -0.91 -7.98 0.50
C PRO A 59 -0.53 -9.00 -0.57
N GLY A 60 -0.18 -10.23 -0.20
CA GLY A 60 0.01 -11.33 -1.15
C GLY A 60 -1.26 -11.63 -1.97
N MET A 61 -2.44 -11.25 -1.47
CA MET A 61 -3.70 -11.31 -2.22
C MET A 61 -3.72 -10.41 -3.46
N ALA A 62 -2.86 -9.39 -3.52
CA ALA A 62 -2.70 -8.51 -4.69
C ALA A 62 -1.73 -9.08 -5.74
N ASN A 63 -1.03 -10.19 -5.49
CA ASN A 63 -0.05 -10.73 -6.45
C ASN A 63 -0.72 -11.26 -7.73
N ALA A 64 0.03 -11.29 -8.84
CA ALA A 64 -0.46 -11.72 -10.15
C ALA A 64 -1.09 -13.13 -10.15
N GLY A 65 -0.61 -14.04 -9.29
CA GLY A 65 -1.13 -15.41 -9.15
C GLY A 65 -2.36 -15.55 -8.24
N SER A 66 -2.81 -14.47 -7.58
CA SER A 66 -3.94 -14.51 -6.66
C SER A 66 -5.28 -14.57 -7.40
N ILE A 67 -6.21 -15.36 -6.89
CA ILE A 67 -7.59 -15.41 -7.39
C ILE A 67 -8.32 -14.08 -7.22
N TYR A 68 -7.86 -13.22 -6.30
CA TYR A 68 -8.46 -11.92 -6.03
C TYR A 68 -7.89 -10.81 -6.93
N ARG A 69 -6.78 -11.07 -7.66
CA ARG A 69 -6.11 -10.10 -8.51
C ARG A 69 -7.06 -9.41 -9.49
N PRO A 70 -7.95 -10.11 -10.23
CA PRO A 70 -8.81 -9.44 -11.21
C PRO A 70 -9.70 -8.38 -10.56
N PHE A 71 -10.37 -8.71 -9.45
CA PHE A 71 -11.22 -7.77 -8.72
C PHE A 71 -10.41 -6.60 -8.14
N PHE A 72 -9.25 -6.90 -7.55
CA PHE A 72 -8.35 -5.90 -6.98
C PHE A 72 -7.88 -4.89 -8.04
N THR A 73 -7.42 -5.35 -9.20
CA THR A 73 -6.99 -4.47 -10.29
C THR A 73 -8.12 -3.57 -10.75
N THR A 74 -9.36 -4.07 -10.86
CA THR A 74 -10.50 -3.21 -11.22
C THR A 74 -10.78 -2.14 -10.16
N CYS A 75 -10.53 -2.42 -8.88
CA CYS A 75 -10.61 -1.40 -7.83
C CYS A 75 -9.52 -0.32 -8.00
N VAL A 76 -8.29 -0.72 -8.30
CA VAL A 76 -7.16 0.19 -8.59
C VAL A 76 -7.47 1.09 -9.78
N GLU A 77 -7.97 0.51 -10.88
CA GLU A 77 -8.40 1.26 -12.08
C GLU A 77 -9.49 2.30 -11.78
N ASN A 78 -10.31 2.06 -10.75
CA ASN A 78 -11.33 2.98 -10.26
C ASN A 78 -10.83 3.89 -9.11
N SER A 79 -9.51 4.03 -8.97
CA SER A 79 -8.87 4.91 -7.99
C SER A 79 -9.25 4.60 -6.54
N ASN A 80 -9.43 3.32 -6.21
CA ASN A 80 -9.59 2.90 -4.82
C ASN A 80 -8.30 3.22 -4.05
N VAL A 81 -8.43 3.98 -2.97
CA VAL A 81 -7.31 4.49 -2.17
C VAL A 81 -6.45 3.36 -1.59
N MET A 82 -7.07 2.38 -0.94
CA MET A 82 -6.35 1.25 -0.36
C MET A 82 -5.74 0.37 -1.46
N GLY A 83 -6.46 0.19 -2.56
CA GLY A 83 -5.97 -0.53 -3.74
C GLY A 83 -4.71 0.12 -4.30
N ASN A 84 -4.72 1.44 -4.50
CA ASN A 84 -3.58 2.19 -4.98
C ASN A 84 -2.36 2.07 -4.07
N HIS A 85 -2.57 2.13 -2.74
CA HIS A 85 -1.49 1.94 -1.79
C HIS A 85 -0.85 0.54 -1.91
N VAL A 86 -1.66 -0.52 -1.87
CA VAL A 86 -1.15 -1.90 -1.95
C VAL A 86 -0.50 -2.18 -3.30
N GLU A 87 -1.08 -1.70 -4.40
CA GLU A 87 -0.52 -1.93 -5.73
C GLU A 87 0.78 -1.17 -5.96
N ALA A 88 0.87 0.09 -5.48
CA ALA A 88 2.11 0.83 -5.54
C ALA A 88 3.21 0.13 -4.74
N LEU A 89 2.90 -0.35 -3.53
CA LEU A 89 3.85 -1.12 -2.73
C LEU A 89 4.27 -2.40 -3.46
N ARG A 90 3.33 -3.15 -4.05
CA ARG A 90 3.64 -4.35 -4.86
C ARG A 90 4.61 -4.03 -6.00
N ILE A 91 4.34 -2.98 -6.78
CA ILE A 91 5.20 -2.56 -7.90
C ILE A 91 6.61 -2.22 -7.39
N LEU A 92 6.71 -1.39 -6.35
CA LEU A 92 8.00 -1.00 -5.78
C LEU A 92 8.79 -2.21 -5.23
N CYS A 93 8.11 -3.23 -4.71
CA CYS A 93 8.75 -4.42 -4.15
C CYS A 93 9.12 -5.49 -5.18
N GLN A 94 8.38 -5.60 -6.28
CA GLN A 94 8.52 -6.71 -7.23
C GLN A 94 9.11 -6.30 -8.57
N ASP A 95 8.83 -5.06 -8.98
CA ASP A 95 9.20 -4.53 -10.30
C ASP A 95 10.30 -3.45 -10.19
N GLY A 96 10.44 -2.81 -9.02
CA GLY A 96 11.50 -1.83 -8.71
C GLY A 96 11.01 -0.37 -8.75
N PRO A 97 11.93 0.62 -8.84
CA PRO A 97 11.59 2.04 -8.86
C PRO A 97 10.58 2.39 -9.96
N SER A 98 9.50 3.11 -9.60
CA SER A 98 8.43 3.46 -10.55
C SER A 98 7.75 4.79 -10.20
N GLU A 99 7.86 5.77 -11.09
CA GLU A 99 7.16 7.06 -10.97
C GLU A 99 5.64 6.90 -10.91
N ALA A 100 5.09 5.91 -11.63
CA ALA A 100 3.67 5.62 -11.58
C ALA A 100 3.25 5.12 -10.18
N ALA A 101 4.06 4.27 -9.54
CA ALA A 101 3.79 3.80 -8.18
C ALA A 101 3.88 4.94 -7.16
N PHE A 102 4.86 5.85 -7.28
CA PHE A 102 4.94 7.03 -6.44
C PHE A 102 3.72 7.96 -6.62
N ALA A 103 3.27 8.17 -7.86
CA ALA A 103 2.07 8.96 -8.14
C ALA A 103 0.81 8.33 -7.52
N MET A 104 0.69 7.00 -7.54
CA MET A 104 -0.42 6.27 -6.89
C MET A 104 -0.43 6.51 -5.38
N LEU A 105 0.73 6.48 -4.72
CA LEU A 105 0.86 6.76 -3.28
C LEU A 105 0.45 8.19 -2.95
N GLN A 106 0.92 9.17 -3.71
CA GLN A 106 0.56 10.58 -3.51
C GLN A 106 -0.95 10.83 -3.66
N GLN A 107 -1.60 10.17 -4.63
CA GLN A 107 -3.04 10.28 -4.84
C GLN A 107 -3.85 9.54 -3.76
N SER A 108 -3.29 8.49 -3.15
CA SER A 108 -4.00 7.64 -2.20
C SER A 108 -4.35 8.35 -0.90
N HIS A 109 -3.46 9.18 -0.35
CA HIS A 109 -3.75 10.19 0.69
C HIS A 109 -2.46 10.94 0.98
N PRO A 110 -2.36 12.26 0.72
CA PRO A 110 -1.11 13.01 0.91
C PRO A 110 -0.62 13.02 2.37
N ASN A 111 -1.52 12.81 3.34
CA ASN A 111 -1.20 12.75 4.78
C ASN A 111 -1.28 11.32 5.35
N SER A 112 -1.37 10.28 4.51
CA SER A 112 -1.29 8.91 5.00
C SER A 112 0.13 8.62 5.43
N ILE A 113 0.35 8.35 6.72
CA ILE A 113 1.67 7.97 7.23
C ILE A 113 2.25 6.76 6.48
N PHE A 114 1.41 5.81 6.07
CA PHE A 114 1.83 4.68 5.24
C PHE A 114 2.37 5.15 3.88
N ALA A 115 1.66 6.07 3.21
CA ALA A 115 2.07 6.57 1.91
C ALA A 115 3.36 7.42 2.01
N ILE A 116 3.47 8.24 3.06
CA ILE A 116 4.67 9.05 3.34
C ILE A 116 5.87 8.12 3.57
N PHE A 117 5.73 7.14 4.48
CA PHE A 117 6.80 6.20 4.79
C PHE A 117 7.25 5.40 3.56
N VAL A 118 6.31 4.79 2.83
CA VAL A 118 6.62 4.01 1.61
C VAL A 118 7.31 4.91 0.58
N THR A 119 6.77 6.10 0.30
CA THR A 119 7.35 7.01 -0.69
C THR A 119 8.76 7.42 -0.32
N GLY A 120 8.98 7.86 0.92
CA GLY A 120 10.27 8.32 1.38
C GLY A 120 11.34 7.23 1.40
N ILE A 121 11.01 6.05 1.95
CA ILE A 121 11.96 4.93 2.00
C ILE A 121 12.31 4.44 0.60
N PHE A 122 11.34 4.24 -0.29
CA PHE A 122 11.63 3.76 -1.64
C PHE A 122 12.35 4.79 -2.51
N ARG A 123 12.16 6.10 -2.28
CA ARG A 123 12.98 7.16 -2.91
C ARG A 123 14.44 7.08 -2.48
N ILE A 124 14.71 6.94 -1.18
CA ILE A 124 16.08 6.71 -0.67
C ILE A 124 16.67 5.46 -1.33
N CYS A 125 15.91 4.36 -1.39
CA CYS A 125 16.37 3.14 -2.04
C CYS A 125 16.63 3.31 -3.55
N ALA A 126 15.86 4.15 -4.22
CA ALA A 126 16.04 4.50 -5.63
C ALA A 126 17.18 5.51 -5.88
N GLY A 127 17.87 5.98 -4.83
CA GLY A 127 18.98 6.94 -4.93
C GLY A 127 18.57 8.40 -4.89
N ASP A 128 17.27 8.70 -4.74
CA ASP A 128 16.75 10.04 -4.45
C ASP A 128 16.76 10.27 -2.93
N PHE A 129 17.96 10.44 -2.38
CA PHE A 129 18.14 10.63 -0.94
C PHE A 129 17.45 11.91 -0.45
N GLU A 130 17.70 13.04 -1.10
CA GLU A 130 17.16 14.35 -0.68
C GLU A 130 15.62 14.35 -0.72
N GLY A 131 15.02 13.93 -1.84
CA GLY A 131 13.57 13.87 -1.98
C GLY A 131 12.92 12.82 -1.09
N GLY A 132 13.63 11.73 -0.78
CA GLY A 132 13.19 10.73 0.18
C GLY A 132 13.20 11.25 1.62
N MET A 133 14.26 11.94 2.03
CA MET A 133 14.36 12.57 3.35
C MET A 133 13.34 13.69 3.54
N GLU A 134 13.17 14.57 2.55
CA GLU A 134 12.13 15.61 2.54
C GLU A 134 10.74 15.01 2.73
N THR A 135 10.46 13.85 2.10
CA THR A 135 9.20 13.15 2.30
C THR A 135 9.06 12.61 3.73
N LEU A 136 10.10 11.97 4.28
CA LEU A 136 10.04 11.33 5.59
C LEU A 136 9.95 12.32 6.76
N THR A 137 10.46 13.54 6.62
CA THR A 137 10.34 14.56 7.69
C THR A 137 8.88 14.91 7.97
N HIS A 138 8.00 14.81 6.98
CA HIS A 138 6.55 15.02 7.15
C HIS A 138 5.87 14.00 8.06
N ILE A 139 6.50 12.86 8.36
CA ILE A 139 5.97 11.91 9.35
C ILE A 139 5.75 12.63 10.69
N TRP A 140 6.67 13.51 11.07
CA TRP A 140 6.63 14.22 12.34
C TRP A 140 5.52 15.28 12.43
N ASP A 141 4.96 15.67 11.29
CA ASP A 141 3.81 16.57 11.24
C ASP A 141 2.48 15.83 11.39
N VAL A 142 2.46 14.51 11.19
CA VAL A 142 1.23 13.69 11.16
C VAL A 142 1.10 12.71 12.33
N VAL A 143 2.21 12.33 12.99
CA VAL A 143 2.17 11.46 14.17
C VAL A 143 2.15 12.23 15.47
N ASP A 144 1.35 11.75 16.42
CA ASP A 144 1.33 12.28 17.79
C ASP A 144 2.46 11.69 18.65
N ALA A 145 2.96 10.51 18.28
CA ALA A 145 3.96 9.76 19.04
C ALA A 145 4.97 9.04 18.13
N TRP A 146 6.20 8.91 18.62
CA TRP A 146 7.28 8.20 17.92
C TRP A 146 6.94 6.71 17.68
N GLU A 147 6.30 6.07 18.66
CA GLU A 147 5.93 4.66 18.61
C GLU A 147 4.96 4.35 17.47
N GLU A 148 4.14 5.33 17.06
CA GLU A 148 3.25 5.20 15.92
C GLU A 148 4.02 5.11 14.60
N ALA A 149 5.05 5.95 14.42
CA ALA A 149 5.90 5.90 13.22
C ALA A 149 6.63 4.55 13.09
N VAL A 150 7.16 4.02 14.20
CA VAL A 150 7.80 2.70 14.24
C VAL A 150 6.81 1.59 13.92
N TYR A 151 5.62 1.63 14.54
CA TYR A 151 4.58 0.63 14.29
C TYR A 151 4.18 0.57 12.80
N ILE A 152 4.02 1.73 12.17
CA ILE A 152 3.68 1.82 10.74
C ILE A 152 4.83 1.31 9.86
N ALA A 153 6.06 1.68 10.19
CA ALA A 153 7.23 1.22 9.46
C ALA A 153 7.36 -0.31 9.51
N ASP A 154 7.18 -0.90 10.70
CA ASP A 154 7.19 -2.35 10.90
C ASP A 154 6.05 -3.04 10.16
N MET A 155 4.85 -2.45 10.16
CA MET A 155 3.72 -2.95 9.37
C MET A 155 4.06 -2.98 7.87
N VAL A 156 4.63 -1.91 7.33
CA VAL A 156 5.02 -1.84 5.91
C VAL A 156 6.10 -2.87 5.61
N VAL A 157 7.12 -3.03 6.47
CA VAL A 157 8.15 -4.07 6.29
C VAL A 157 7.51 -5.46 6.26
N GLN A 158 6.55 -5.75 7.13
CA GLN A 158 5.81 -7.02 7.10
C GLN A 158 5.00 -7.20 5.81
N GLN A 159 4.40 -6.12 5.29
CA GLN A 159 3.70 -6.15 4.02
C GLN A 159 4.63 -6.49 2.86
N ILE A 160 5.82 -5.88 2.82
CA ILE A 160 6.86 -6.17 1.82
C ILE A 160 7.24 -7.66 1.85
N VAL A 161 7.47 -8.20 3.04
CA VAL A 161 7.80 -9.63 3.21
C VAL A 161 6.66 -10.53 2.72
N ARG A 162 5.39 -10.19 3.02
CA ARG A 162 4.22 -10.97 2.61
C ARG A 162 3.92 -10.87 1.12
N LEU A 163 4.22 -9.72 0.50
CA LEU A 163 4.15 -9.56 -0.95
C LEU A 163 5.07 -10.54 -1.67
N GLY A 164 6.17 -10.95 -1.03
CA GLY A 164 7.12 -11.89 -1.63
C GLY A 164 7.88 -11.23 -2.78
N PRO A 165 8.96 -10.49 -2.50
CA PRO A 165 9.78 -9.86 -3.52
C PRO A 165 10.27 -10.92 -4.52
N LEU A 166 10.06 -10.66 -5.81
CA LEU A 166 10.33 -11.64 -6.87
C LEU A 166 11.82 -11.73 -7.20
N GLN A 167 12.58 -10.69 -6.89
CA GLN A 167 14.02 -10.59 -7.11
C GLN A 167 14.64 -9.90 -5.90
N GLN A 168 15.74 -10.42 -5.39
CA GLN A 168 16.53 -9.73 -4.37
C GLN A 168 17.47 -8.73 -5.03
N GLY A 169 17.60 -7.57 -4.40
CA GLY A 169 18.57 -6.57 -4.76
C GLY A 169 18.12 -5.62 -5.88
N LEU A 170 16.81 -5.44 -6.07
CA LEU A 170 16.23 -4.47 -7.01
C LEU A 170 16.83 -3.07 -6.83
N TYR A 171 17.16 -2.71 -5.59
CA TYR A 171 17.71 -1.41 -5.23
C TYR A 171 19.22 -1.42 -4.99
N THR A 172 19.93 -2.53 -5.24
CA THR A 172 21.36 -2.65 -4.90
C THR A 172 22.23 -1.59 -5.57
N HIS A 173 21.94 -1.28 -6.83
CA HIS A 173 22.73 -0.36 -7.65
C HIS A 173 22.29 1.10 -7.54
N SER A 174 21.03 1.34 -7.16
CA SER A 174 20.47 2.68 -7.00
C SER A 174 20.68 3.24 -5.59
N TYR A 175 20.69 2.36 -4.58
CA TYR A 175 20.79 2.77 -3.19
C TYR A 175 22.11 3.49 -2.92
N ASN A 176 22.01 4.76 -2.53
CA ASN A 176 23.14 5.57 -2.13
C ASN A 176 22.74 6.47 -0.94
N TYR A 177 23.09 6.03 0.26
CA TYR A 177 22.92 6.83 1.48
C TYR A 177 24.23 7.60 1.73
N PRO A 178 24.25 8.94 1.70
CA PRO A 178 25.48 9.71 1.86
C PRO A 178 26.15 9.41 3.20
N ILE A 179 27.47 9.23 3.20
CA ILE A 179 28.21 8.77 4.38
C ILE A 179 28.19 9.82 5.51
N GLU A 180 28.16 11.08 5.13
CA GLU A 180 28.04 12.25 6.00
C GLU A 180 26.68 12.38 6.66
N GLU A 181 25.64 11.78 6.08
CA GLU A 181 24.27 11.77 6.61
C GLU A 181 23.98 10.54 7.48
N VAL A 182 24.91 9.57 7.54
CA VAL A 182 24.76 8.39 8.40
C VAL A 182 24.72 8.84 9.87
N PRO A 183 23.61 8.62 10.60
CA PRO A 183 23.46 9.14 11.95
C PRO A 183 24.51 8.56 12.90
N HIS A 184 25.15 9.42 13.69
CA HIS A 184 26.22 9.00 14.60
C HIS A 184 25.75 7.93 15.61
N CYS A 185 24.46 7.95 15.99
CA CYS A 185 23.83 6.95 16.87
C CYS A 185 24.07 5.50 16.42
N THR A 186 24.19 5.27 15.11
CA THR A 186 24.41 3.95 14.50
C THR A 186 25.76 3.32 14.88
N TYR A 187 26.77 4.13 15.21
CA TYR A 187 28.11 3.63 15.55
C TYR A 187 28.27 3.28 17.03
N ILE A 188 27.30 3.62 17.88
CA ILE A 188 27.48 3.55 19.34
C ILE A 188 26.44 2.65 20.02
N HIS A 189 25.15 2.83 19.74
CA HIS A 189 24.09 2.14 20.49
C HIS A 189 22.83 1.78 19.69
N CYS A 190 22.57 2.45 18.57
CA CYS A 190 21.34 2.23 17.81
C CYS A 190 21.55 1.15 16.75
N GLY A 191 20.70 0.14 16.78
CA GLY A 191 20.61 -0.93 15.79
C GLY A 191 19.23 -0.97 15.14
N ALA A 192 19.04 -1.89 14.19
CA ALA A 192 17.75 -2.13 13.54
C ALA A 192 16.63 -2.55 14.53
N ASP A 193 17.00 -3.09 15.69
CA ASP A 193 16.12 -3.52 16.78
C ASP A 193 15.88 -2.43 17.85
N ASN A 194 16.59 -1.30 17.78
CA ASN A 194 16.48 -0.18 18.72
C ASN A 194 16.75 1.15 17.99
N VAL A 195 15.84 1.45 17.06
CA VAL A 195 15.88 2.64 16.20
C VAL A 195 15.45 3.88 17.00
N CYS A 196 16.11 5.02 16.78
CA CYS A 196 15.67 6.34 17.25
C CYS A 196 15.24 7.22 16.07
N THR A 197 14.69 8.40 16.35
CA THR A 197 14.21 9.36 15.33
C THR A 197 15.26 9.69 14.28
N GLU A 198 16.51 9.95 14.69
CA GLU A 198 17.62 10.26 13.78
C GLU A 198 18.01 9.06 12.92
N CYS A 199 18.04 7.88 13.53
CA CYS A 199 18.44 6.62 12.90
C CYS A 199 17.31 5.98 12.03
N PHE A 200 16.09 6.54 12.02
CA PHE A 200 14.88 5.97 11.42
C PHE A 200 15.00 5.69 9.92
N ALA A 201 15.26 6.74 9.13
CA ALA A 201 15.36 6.62 7.67
C ALA A 201 16.50 5.70 7.24
N PHE A 202 17.64 5.77 7.94
CA PHE A 202 18.79 4.92 7.67
C PHE A 202 18.49 3.44 7.87
N TRP A 203 17.98 3.05 9.05
CA TRP A 203 17.72 1.63 9.32
C TRP A 203 16.61 1.05 8.45
N TYR A 204 15.48 1.76 8.29
CA TYR A 204 14.39 1.24 7.47
C TYR A 204 14.74 1.18 5.98
N SER A 205 15.52 2.12 5.46
CA SER A 205 15.98 2.03 4.06
C SER A 205 16.95 0.87 3.84
N LEU A 206 17.83 0.56 4.80
CA LEU A 206 18.67 -0.64 4.75
C LEU A 206 17.85 -1.94 4.82
N ILE A 207 16.84 -2.00 5.72
CA ILE A 207 15.95 -3.16 5.84
C ILE A 207 15.22 -3.38 4.51
N VAL A 208 14.54 -2.34 4.00
CA VAL A 208 13.78 -2.45 2.74
C VAL A 208 14.68 -2.82 1.57
N LYS A 209 15.85 -2.18 1.42
CA LYS A 209 16.85 -2.56 0.40
C LYS A 209 17.28 -4.03 0.52
N SER A 210 17.41 -4.56 1.73
CA SER A 210 17.86 -5.95 1.91
C SER A 210 16.81 -6.98 1.50
N ILE A 211 15.53 -6.63 1.59
CA ILE A 211 14.43 -7.51 1.25
C ILE A 211 13.88 -7.27 -0.16
N CYS A 212 14.14 -6.12 -0.79
CA CYS A 212 13.77 -5.80 -2.18
C CYS A 212 14.99 -5.70 -3.10
#